data_AF-A0A1H1VBA3-F1
#
_entry.id   AF-A0A1H1VBA3-F1
#
_cell.length_a   1.000
_cell.length_b   1.000
_cell.length_c   1.000
_cell.angle_alpha   90.00
_cell.angle_beta   90.00
_cell.angle_gamma   90.00
#
_symmetry.space_group_name_H-M   'P 1'
#
loop_
_entity.id
_entity.type
_entity.pdbx_description
1 polymer ?
#
loop_
_entity_poly.entity_id
_entity_poly.type
_entity_poly.pdbx_seq_one_letter_code
_entity_poly.pdbx_strand_id
1 'polypeptide(L)' 'MSRLGKAIRRREVARSRRALDRAIANAPTPAMRDELIIVAQRDGLFRSVR' A
#
# COMPACT_ATOMS: atom_id res chain seq x y z
N MET A 1 -4.89 21.46 -10.39
CA MET A 1 -4.35 20.09 -10.59
C MET A 1 -4.81 19.55 -11.94
N SER A 2 -3.89 19.37 -12.89
CA SER A 2 -4.19 18.75 -14.19
C SER A 2 -4.72 17.33 -14.04
N ARG A 3 -5.60 16.89 -14.96
CA ARG A 3 -6.11 15.50 -15.03
C ARG A 3 -4.97 14.48 -15.08
N LEU A 4 -3.85 14.85 -15.72
CA LEU A 4 -2.63 14.04 -15.79
C LEU A 4 -1.96 13.84 -14.43
N GLY A 5 -1.84 14.91 -13.62
CA GLY A 5 -1.26 14.82 -12.27
C GLY A 5 -2.07 13.91 -11.35
N LYS A 6 -3.42 13.95 -11.45
CA LYS A 6 -4.29 13.01 -10.72
C LYS A 6 -4.10 11.56 -11.17
N ALA A 7 -3.90 11.31 -12.46
CA ALA A 7 -3.68 9.97 -13.00
C ALA A 7 -2.33 9.39 -12.57
N ILE A 8 -1.26 10.20 -12.60
CA ILE A 8 0.07 9.83 -12.11
C ILE A 8 -0.02 9.46 -10.62
N ARG A 9 -0.65 10.32 -9.81
CA ARG A 9 -0.81 10.05 -8.37
C ARG A 9 -1.55 8.75 -8.09
N ARG A 10 -2.61 8.45 -8.84
CA ARG A 10 -3.35 7.18 -8.70
C ARG A 10 -2.49 5.96 -9.05
N ARG A 11 -1.63 6.07 -10.08
CA ARG A 11 -0.71 4.99 -10.46
C ARG A 11 0.35 4.75 -9.40
N GLU A 12 0.90 5.81 -8.81
CA GLU A 12 1.86 5.70 -7.70
C GLU A 12 1.24 4.94 -6.52
N VAL A 13 0.05 5.37 -6.07
CA VAL A 13 -0.68 4.70 -4.98
C VAL A 13 -0.95 3.23 -5.32
N ALA A 14 -1.39 2.93 -6.54
CA ALA A 14 -1.63 1.55 -6.97
C ALA A 14 -0.34 0.71 -7.00
N ARG A 15 0.79 1.29 -7.41
CA ARG A 15 2.09 0.63 -7.39
C ARG A 15 2.53 0.32 -5.96
N SER A 16 2.41 1.29 -5.05
CA SER A 16 2.74 1.10 -3.63
C SER A 16 1.89 0.02 -2.98
N ARG A 17 0.57 -0.01 -3.25
CA ARG A 17 -0.31 -1.10 -2.78
C ARG A 17 0.17 -2.47 -3.25
N ARG A 18 0.42 -2.64 -4.56
CA ARG A 18 0.89 -3.92 -5.11
C ARG A 18 2.25 -4.36 -4.55
N ALA A 19 3.17 -3.42 -4.33
CA ALA A 19 4.46 -3.72 -3.74
C ALA A 19 4.29 -4.21 -2.28
N LEU A 20 3.40 -3.57 -1.54
CA LEU A 20 3.12 -3.90 -0.16
C LEU A 20 2.36 -5.23 -0.02
N ASP A 21 1.38 -5.50 -0.89
CA ASP A 21 0.69 -6.79 -0.94
C ASP A 21 1.66 -7.94 -1.16
N ARG A 22 2.66 -7.75 -2.05
CA ARG A 22 3.73 -8.72 -2.28
C ARG A 22 4.63 -8.89 -1.06
N ALA A 23 4.98 -7.79 -0.39
CA ALA A 23 5.80 -7.85 0.83
C ALA A 23 5.08 -8.61 1.95
N ILE A 24 3.77 -8.37 2.13
CA ILE A 24 2.93 -9.08 3.11
C ILE A 24 2.85 -10.57 2.76
N ALA A 25 2.61 -10.91 1.49
CA ALA A 25 2.50 -12.29 1.04
C ALA A 25 3.82 -13.08 1.18
N ASN A 26 4.95 -12.40 0.99
CA ASN A 26 6.28 -13.00 1.10
C ASN A 26 6.94 -12.76 2.47
N ALA A 27 6.19 -12.30 3.48
CA ALA A 27 6.75 -12.04 4.79
C ALA A 27 7.24 -13.36 5.45
N PRO A 28 8.53 -13.48 5.79
CA PRO A 28 9.11 -14.71 6.33
C PRO A 28 8.62 -15.05 7.75
N THR A 29 8.09 -14.06 8.49
CA THR A 29 7.58 -14.26 9.85
C THR A 29 6.24 -13.55 10.03
N PRO A 30 5.37 -14.06 10.93
CA PRO A 30 4.12 -13.38 11.29
C PRO A 30 4.37 -11.95 11.82
N ALA A 31 5.38 -11.76 12.66
CA ALA A 31 5.71 -10.43 13.19
C ALA A 31 6.07 -9.43 12.07
N MET A 32 6.85 -9.84 11.06
CA MET A 32 7.17 -8.96 9.93
C MET A 32 5.91 -8.64 9.09
N ARG A 33 4.99 -9.60 8.95
CA ARG A 33 3.70 -9.37 8.29
C ARG A 33 2.89 -8.30 9.03
N ASP A 34 2.84 -8.36 10.35
CA ASP A 34 2.10 -7.41 11.17
C ASP A 34 2.69 -6.00 11.08
N GLU A 35 4.01 -5.86 11.11
CA GLU A 35 4.70 -4.58 10.89
C GLU A 35 4.38 -3.98 9.51
N LEU A 36 4.38 -4.81 8.45
CA LEU A 36 4.02 -4.36 7.11
C LEU A 36 2.56 -3.89 7.02
N ILE A 37 1.64 -4.56 7.74
CA ILE A 37 0.23 -4.15 7.83
C ILE A 37 0.13 -2.81 8.56
N ILE A 38 0.85 -2.61 9.66
CA ILE A 38 0.85 -1.36 10.43
C ILE A 38 1.37 -0.21 9.57
N VAL A 39 2.50 -0.39 8.87
CA VAL A 39 3.06 0.61 7.94
C VAL A 39 2.04 0.97 6.86
N ALA A 40 1.38 -0.01 6.29
CA ALA A 40 0.39 0.20 5.24
C ALA A 40 -0.89 0.92 5.70
N GLN A 41 -1.28 0.72 6.97
CA GLN A 41 -2.37 1.47 7.59
C GLN A 41 -1.99 2.93 7.81
N ARG A 42 -0.75 3.20 8.26
CA ARG A 42 -0.22 4.57 8.45
C ARG A 42 -0.16 5.35 7.13
N ASP A 43 0.25 4.70 6.04
CA ASP A 43 0.32 5.32 4.71
C ASP A 43 -1.06 5.49 4.03
N GLY A 44 -2.15 5.08 4.68
CA GLY A 44 -3.50 5.11 4.10
C GLY A 44 -3.65 4.18 2.89
N LEU A 45 -2.72 3.24 2.70
CA LEU A 45 -2.73 2.26 1.62
C LEU A 45 -3.80 1.18 1.90
N PHE A 46 -3.94 0.74 3.15
CA PHE A 46 -5.14 0.03 3.63
C PHE A 46 -6.22 1.03 4.01
N ARG A 47 -6.88 1.63 3.00
CA ARG A 47 -8.15 2.29 3.26
C ARG A 47 -9.21 1.19 3.34
N SER A 48 -9.53 0.77 4.57
CA SER A 48 -10.72 -0.02 4.85
C SER A 48 -11.91 0.73 4.26
N VAL A 49 -12.54 0.12 3.25
CA VAL A 49 -13.84 0.56 2.77
C VAL A 49 -14.81 0.17 3.87
N ARG A 50 -15.13 1.14 4.72
CA ARG A 50 -16.31 1.08 5.57
C ARG A 50 -17.52 1.50 4.76
#